data_AF-A0A2Y9C5H4-F1
#
_entry.id   AF-A0A2Y9C5H4-F1
#
_cell.length_a   1.000
_cell.length_b   1.000
_cell.length_c   1.000
_cell.angle_alpha   90.00
_cell.angle_beta   90.00
_cell.angle_gamma   90.00
#
_symmetry.space_group_name_H-M   'P 1'
#
loop_
_entity.id
_entity.type
_entity.pdbx_description
1 polymer ?
#
loop_
_entity_poly.entity_id
_entity_poly.type
_entity_poly.pdbx_seq_one_letter_code
_entity_poly.pdbx_strand_id
1 'polypeptide(L)'
;MISGKNMYSRNSDNRKAKKWYEKTVWIIILLILFFPVGLYLMWRYTNWKKPAKVIISVFIAFVVYSAVTAPGLESVKLQADTATVYDINEQIKIDKNITPESYSLSETAFKTTGGKIKISGNKIFFMSDEPGIFEVYAESSGVKSNTVAFKIEDKAAIAKEKSDKEAAKAKKKEEEAAQKAEEERLAAEAQKKAEEERIATEAAAQAEQERIAAEQAQQQAEFQQPQENMVWISATGSKYHSYSSCGNMNPDNAYQMSQSEAEASGYGRCKKCH
;
A
#
# COMPACT_ATOMS: atom_id res chain seq x y z
N MET A 1 129.35 51.60 -9.63
CA MET A 1 128.14 52.40 -9.95
C MET A 1 127.85 52.18 -11.43
N ILE A 2 126.69 51.83 -11.97
CA ILE A 2 125.29 51.67 -11.55
C ILE A 2 124.71 50.71 -12.63
N SER A 3 124.25 49.51 -12.26
CA SER A 3 122.84 49.12 -12.09
C SER A 3 121.94 49.28 -13.32
N GLY A 4 121.25 48.19 -13.67
CA GLY A 4 119.88 48.26 -14.17
C GLY A 4 119.63 47.63 -15.54
N LYS A 5 119.30 46.33 -15.55
CA LYS A 5 118.41 45.73 -16.56
C LYS A 5 117.02 45.57 -15.93
N ASN A 6 115.99 46.10 -16.57
CA ASN A 6 114.57 45.79 -16.32
C ASN A 6 113.90 45.60 -17.69
N MET A 7 113.40 44.41 -18.04
CA MET A 7 112.15 43.74 -17.61
C MET A 7 110.92 44.16 -18.44
N TYR A 8 110.52 43.23 -19.31
CA TYR A 8 109.18 42.79 -19.70
C TYR A 8 107.95 43.68 -19.42
N SER A 9 107.02 43.71 -20.38
CA SER A 9 105.59 43.57 -20.03
C SER A 9 104.76 42.92 -21.14
N ARG A 10 103.84 42.07 -20.69
CA ARG A 10 102.94 41.16 -21.41
C ARG A 10 101.51 41.64 -21.15
N ASN A 11 100.70 41.80 -22.20
CA ASN A 11 99.34 42.35 -22.14
C ASN A 11 98.33 41.30 -21.61
N SER A 12 97.40 41.71 -20.75
CA SER A 12 96.33 40.88 -20.16
C SER A 12 94.93 41.39 -20.56
N ASP A 13 94.10 40.47 -21.04
CA ASP A 13 92.72 40.70 -21.50
C ASP A 13 91.72 40.91 -20.36
N ASN A 14 90.86 41.93 -20.47
CA ASN A 14 89.81 42.29 -19.52
C ASN A 14 88.42 42.21 -20.19
N ARG A 15 87.71 41.06 -20.11
CA ARG A 15 86.31 40.95 -20.55
C ARG A 15 85.37 40.88 -19.33
N LYS A 16 84.68 41.99 -19.02
CA LYS A 16 83.66 42.07 -17.95
C LYS A 16 82.52 41.07 -18.20
N ALA A 17 82.22 40.20 -17.22
CA ALA A 17 81.12 39.26 -17.28
C ALA A 17 79.75 39.95 -17.09
N LYS A 18 78.75 39.59 -17.90
CA LYS A 18 77.38 40.13 -17.81
C LYS A 18 76.68 39.68 -16.53
N LYS A 19 75.97 40.61 -15.87
CA LYS A 19 75.16 40.31 -14.68
C LYS A 19 74.00 39.40 -15.06
N TRP A 20 73.47 38.63 -14.09
CA TRP A 20 72.47 37.59 -14.37
C TRP A 20 71.22 38.13 -15.07
N TYR A 21 70.74 39.31 -14.68
CA TYR A 21 69.58 40.00 -15.27
C TYR A 21 69.85 40.58 -16.68
N GLU A 22 71.11 40.65 -17.11
CA GLU A 22 71.51 41.09 -18.46
C GLU A 22 71.59 39.91 -19.44
N LYS A 23 71.44 38.68 -18.94
CA LYS A 23 71.42 37.47 -19.77
C LYS A 23 70.04 37.32 -20.40
N THR A 24 70.01 37.15 -21.73
CA THR A 24 68.77 37.04 -22.52
C THR A 24 67.80 35.99 -21.98
N VAL A 25 68.29 34.85 -21.49
CA VAL A 25 67.46 33.78 -20.92
C VAL A 25 66.70 34.26 -19.66
N TRP A 26 67.37 34.97 -18.76
CA TRP A 26 66.74 35.52 -17.56
C TRP A 26 65.74 36.63 -17.88
N ILE A 27 66.01 37.44 -18.90
CA ILE A 27 65.08 38.47 -19.39
C ILE A 27 63.81 37.81 -19.96
N ILE A 28 63.93 36.71 -20.71
CA ILE A 28 62.77 35.96 -21.23
C ILE A 28 61.94 35.35 -20.09
N ILE A 29 62.59 34.78 -19.07
CA ILE A 29 61.89 34.25 -17.90
C ILE A 29 61.12 35.36 -17.16
N LEU A 30 61.74 36.53 -16.95
CA LEU A 30 61.08 37.69 -16.33
C LEU A 30 60.00 38.29 -17.23
N LEU A 31 60.09 38.20 -18.55
CA LEU A 31 59.03 38.62 -19.48
C LEU A 31 57.76 37.77 -19.34
N ILE A 32 57.91 36.48 -19.05
CA ILE A 32 56.78 35.54 -18.89
C ILE A 32 56.23 35.57 -17.45
N LEU A 33 57.10 35.56 -16.44
CA LEU A 33 56.71 35.44 -15.04
C LEU A 33 56.39 36.79 -14.38
N PHE A 34 57.05 37.87 -14.79
CA PHE A 34 56.86 39.20 -14.21
C PHE A 34 56.96 40.29 -15.29
N PHE A 35 55.97 40.23 -16.20
CA PHE A 35 55.83 41.07 -17.40
C PHE A 35 56.32 42.52 -17.28
N PRO A 36 55.95 43.34 -16.28
CA PRO A 36 56.38 44.74 -16.21
C PRO A 36 57.90 44.90 -16.07
N VAL A 37 58.54 44.05 -15.27
CA VAL A 37 60.00 44.08 -15.07
C VAL A 37 60.70 43.43 -16.25
N GLY A 38 60.20 42.31 -16.75
CA GLY A 38 60.74 41.68 -17.96
C GLY A 38 60.74 42.63 -19.18
N LEU A 39 59.66 43.40 -19.38
CA LEU A 39 59.56 44.39 -20.46
C LEU A 39 60.58 45.51 -20.30
N TYR A 40 60.74 46.04 -19.08
CA TYR A 40 61.76 47.05 -18.78
C TYR A 40 63.18 46.54 -19.06
N LEU A 41 63.51 45.33 -18.59
CA LEU A 41 64.82 44.70 -18.82
C LEU A 41 65.07 44.39 -20.31
N MET A 42 64.04 44.00 -21.06
CA MET A 42 64.12 43.79 -22.51
C MET A 42 64.55 45.08 -23.22
N TRP A 43 63.91 46.20 -22.90
CA TRP A 43 64.27 47.49 -23.49
C TRP A 43 65.66 47.95 -23.09
N ARG A 44 66.04 47.75 -21.82
CA ARG A 44 67.27 48.29 -21.24
C ARG A 44 68.55 47.50 -21.52
N TYR A 45 68.50 46.17 -21.58
CA TYR A 45 69.69 45.31 -21.59
C TYR A 45 69.79 44.38 -22.80
N THR A 46 68.71 44.24 -23.58
CA THR A 46 68.72 43.32 -24.72
C THR A 46 69.22 44.00 -25.99
N ASN A 47 70.13 43.35 -26.72
CA ASN A 47 70.70 43.88 -27.97
C ASN A 47 69.85 43.56 -29.22
N TRP A 48 68.57 43.21 -29.06
CA TRP A 48 67.69 42.90 -30.19
C TRP A 48 67.42 44.14 -31.05
N LYS A 49 67.16 43.91 -32.34
CA LYS A 49 66.74 44.95 -33.28
C LYS A 49 65.49 45.64 -32.73
N LYS A 50 65.43 46.97 -32.83
CA LYS A 50 64.27 47.78 -32.40
C LYS A 50 62.90 47.21 -32.83
N PRO A 51 62.69 46.72 -34.08
CA PRO A 51 61.41 46.12 -34.47
C PRO A 51 61.04 44.86 -33.66
N ALA A 52 62.00 44.01 -33.30
CA ALA A 52 61.72 42.79 -32.54
C ALA A 52 61.20 43.09 -31.13
N LYS A 53 61.75 44.14 -30.48
CA LYS A 53 61.26 44.60 -29.17
C LYS A 53 59.84 45.14 -29.25
N VAL A 54 59.54 45.90 -30.30
CA VAL A 54 58.20 46.46 -30.53
C VAL A 54 57.17 45.35 -30.75
N ILE A 55 57.47 44.36 -31.59
CA ILE A 55 56.55 43.23 -31.86
C ILE A 55 56.22 42.48 -30.57
N ILE A 56 57.21 42.19 -29.72
CA ILE A 56 56.99 41.47 -28.46
C ILE A 56 56.20 42.30 -27.46
N SER A 57 56.48 43.61 -27.35
CA SER A 57 55.68 44.52 -26.51
C SER A 57 54.23 44.59 -26.98
N VAL A 58 53.97 44.65 -28.28
CA VAL A 58 52.61 44.66 -28.85
C VAL A 58 51.91 43.31 -28.62
N PHE A 59 52.60 42.19 -28.80
CA PHE A 59 52.04 40.86 -28.56
C PHE A 59 51.63 40.68 -27.09
N ILE A 60 52.49 41.06 -26.14
CA ILE A 60 52.14 40.91 -24.73
C ILE A 60 51.07 41.93 -24.33
N ALA A 61 51.09 43.15 -24.87
CA ALA A 61 50.00 44.11 -24.67
C ALA A 61 48.66 43.56 -25.22
N PHE A 62 48.67 42.88 -26.36
CA PHE A 62 47.49 42.20 -26.92
C PHE A 62 47.02 41.04 -26.04
N VAL A 63 47.94 40.22 -25.52
CA VAL A 63 47.61 39.13 -24.59
C VAL A 63 47.01 39.68 -23.29
N VAL A 64 47.64 40.70 -22.69
CA VAL A 64 47.12 41.36 -21.47
C VAL A 64 45.78 42.03 -21.75
N TYR A 65 45.64 42.73 -22.88
CA TYR A 65 44.37 43.32 -23.30
C TYR A 65 43.28 42.27 -23.47
N SER A 66 43.56 41.16 -24.15
CA SER A 66 42.62 40.05 -24.34
C SER A 66 42.19 39.39 -23.02
N ALA A 67 43.11 39.30 -22.04
CA ALA A 67 42.81 38.79 -20.71
C ALA A 67 41.96 39.78 -19.90
N VAL A 68 42.18 41.08 -20.05
CA VAL A 68 41.42 42.14 -19.36
C VAL A 68 40.02 42.34 -19.98
N THR A 69 39.86 42.06 -21.28
CA THR A 69 38.56 42.17 -21.97
C THR A 69 37.76 40.87 -21.98
N ALA A 70 38.21 39.82 -21.29
CA ALA A 70 37.43 38.59 -21.17
C ALA A 70 36.08 38.93 -20.50
N PRO A 71 34.94 38.61 -21.15
CA PRO A 71 33.66 39.03 -20.62
C PRO A 71 33.34 38.27 -19.33
N GLY A 72 32.91 39.03 -18.31
CA GLY A 72 32.34 38.46 -17.10
C GLY A 72 31.00 37.80 -17.37
N LEU A 73 30.60 36.91 -16.47
CA LEU A 73 29.25 36.36 -16.48
C LEU A 73 28.25 37.47 -16.15
N GLU A 74 27.29 37.74 -17.04
CA GLU A 74 26.29 38.78 -16.83
C GLU A 74 24.96 38.18 -16.35
N SER A 75 24.50 37.09 -16.97
CA SER A 75 23.25 36.44 -16.58
C SER A 75 23.26 34.94 -16.86
N VAL A 76 22.54 34.20 -16.02
CA VAL A 76 22.28 32.76 -16.19
C VAL A 76 20.79 32.53 -15.97
N LYS A 77 20.15 31.84 -16.91
CA LYS A 77 18.76 31.37 -16.78
C LYS A 77 18.69 29.87 -16.98
N LEU A 78 17.92 29.20 -16.13
CA LEU A 78 17.63 27.78 -16.22
C LEU A 78 16.19 27.59 -16.69
N GLN A 79 15.99 26.69 -17.64
CA GLN A 79 14.69 26.30 -18.18
C GLN A 79 14.54 24.79 -18.09
N ALA A 80 13.42 24.34 -17.55
CA ALA A 80 13.05 22.94 -17.50
C ALA A 80 11.53 22.82 -17.41
N ASP A 81 11.00 21.64 -17.67
CA ASP A 81 9.58 21.38 -17.44
C ASP A 81 9.35 21.09 -15.96
N THR A 82 8.78 22.07 -15.26
CA THR A 82 8.44 22.01 -13.83
C THR A 82 6.98 21.64 -13.58
N ALA A 83 6.17 21.50 -14.63
CA ALA A 83 4.74 21.15 -14.51
C ALA A 83 4.56 19.64 -14.37
N THR A 84 5.47 18.86 -14.96
CA THR A 84 5.45 17.40 -14.89
C THR A 84 5.91 16.88 -13.53
N VAL A 85 5.23 15.84 -13.03
CA VAL A 85 5.67 15.04 -11.89
C VAL A 85 6.49 13.87 -12.41
N TYR A 86 7.78 13.85 -12.07
CA TYR A 86 8.75 12.87 -12.56
C TYR A 86 8.81 11.64 -11.66
N ASP A 87 9.28 10.52 -12.21
CA ASP A 87 9.56 9.31 -11.43
C ASP A 87 10.95 9.37 -10.78
N ILE A 88 11.16 8.61 -9.72
CA ILE A 88 12.51 8.42 -9.17
C ILE A 88 13.43 7.78 -10.23
N ASN A 89 14.70 8.15 -10.21
CA ASN A 89 15.73 7.74 -11.17
C ASN A 89 15.50 8.20 -12.62
N GLU A 90 14.47 9.01 -12.89
CA GLU A 90 14.25 9.63 -14.18
C GLU A 90 15.23 10.80 -14.39
N GLN A 91 15.77 10.93 -15.62
CA GLN A 91 16.68 12.01 -15.96
C GLN A 91 15.92 13.22 -16.49
N ILE A 92 15.90 14.30 -15.71
CA ILE A 92 15.25 15.55 -16.04
C ILE A 92 16.25 16.46 -16.76
N LYS A 93 15.94 16.85 -17.99
CA LYS A 93 16.79 17.77 -18.76
C LYS A 93 16.59 19.21 -18.29
N ILE A 94 17.70 19.90 -18.01
CA ILE A 94 17.73 21.33 -17.69
C ILE A 94 18.51 22.05 -18.79
N ASP A 95 17.83 22.97 -19.47
CA ASP A 95 18.42 23.87 -20.44
C ASP A 95 18.95 25.13 -19.75
N LYS A 96 20.13 25.59 -20.16
CA LYS A 96 20.78 26.79 -19.62
C LYS A 96 20.95 27.84 -20.71
N ASN A 97 20.64 29.08 -20.38
CA ASN A 97 20.92 30.24 -21.23
C ASN A 97 21.88 31.16 -20.48
N ILE A 98 23.05 31.42 -21.06
CA ILE A 98 24.17 32.13 -20.41
C ILE A 98 24.54 33.32 -21.28
N THR A 99 24.65 34.49 -20.68
CA THR A 99 25.18 35.70 -21.34
C THR A 99 26.52 36.10 -20.72
N PRO A 100 27.60 36.16 -21.51
CA PRO A 100 27.73 35.75 -22.92
C PRO A 100 27.83 34.23 -23.10
N GLU A 101 27.39 33.71 -24.26
CA GLU A 101 27.37 32.26 -24.57
C GLU A 101 28.75 31.59 -24.52
N SER A 102 29.83 32.36 -24.65
CA SER A 102 31.21 31.88 -24.54
C SER A 102 31.63 31.50 -23.12
N TYR A 103 30.83 31.82 -22.10
CA TYR A 103 31.13 31.52 -20.69
C TYR A 103 30.69 30.09 -20.32
N SER A 104 31.60 29.30 -19.74
CA SER A 104 31.34 27.91 -19.35
C SER A 104 31.11 27.79 -17.83
N LEU A 105 29.94 27.29 -17.43
CA LEU A 105 29.64 26.94 -16.04
C LEU A 105 30.18 25.55 -15.67
N SER A 106 30.86 25.46 -14.53
CA SER A 106 31.29 24.19 -13.93
C SER A 106 30.13 23.47 -13.24
N GLU A 107 30.27 22.17 -13.00
CA GLU A 107 29.28 21.38 -12.23
C GLU A 107 29.06 21.93 -10.82
N THR A 108 30.13 22.45 -10.20
CA THR A 108 30.09 23.06 -8.87
C THR A 108 29.27 24.36 -8.80
N ALA A 109 29.00 24.99 -9.95
CA ALA A 109 28.15 26.17 -10.03
C ALA A 109 26.67 25.83 -9.80
N PHE A 110 26.26 24.57 -10.02
CA PHE A 110 24.89 24.15 -9.79
C PHE A 110 24.70 23.73 -8.34
N LYS A 111 23.68 24.29 -7.70
CA LYS A 111 23.26 24.01 -6.34
C LYS A 111 21.90 23.35 -6.37
N THR A 112 21.75 22.31 -5.55
CA THR A 112 20.49 21.58 -5.43
C THR A 112 20.14 21.34 -3.97
N THR A 113 18.85 21.23 -3.65
CA THR A 113 18.36 20.84 -2.33
C THR A 113 18.41 19.31 -2.09
N GLY A 114 18.95 18.56 -3.05
CA GLY A 114 19.06 17.10 -3.05
C GLY A 114 19.32 16.56 -4.46
N GLY A 115 19.32 15.24 -4.63
CA GLY A 115 19.54 14.61 -5.94
C GLY A 115 20.96 14.80 -6.51
N LYS A 116 21.13 14.40 -7.77
CA LYS A 116 22.41 14.39 -8.48
C LYS A 116 22.29 15.15 -9.79
N ILE A 117 23.28 15.97 -10.09
CA ILE A 117 23.42 16.63 -11.40
C ILE A 117 24.47 15.88 -12.22
N LYS A 118 24.20 15.72 -13.52
CA LYS A 118 25.17 15.23 -14.51
C LYS A 118 25.24 16.22 -15.65
N ILE A 119 26.46 16.61 -16.02
CA ILE A 119 26.70 17.47 -17.17
C ILE A 119 27.28 16.61 -18.30
N SER A 120 26.63 16.64 -19.46
CA SER A 120 27.11 15.97 -20.67
C SER A 120 27.21 17.01 -21.80
N GLY A 121 28.42 17.55 -21.98
CA GLY A 121 28.66 18.67 -22.88
C GLY A 121 27.91 19.92 -22.45
N ASN A 122 26.99 20.41 -23.29
CA ASN A 122 26.18 21.59 -22.98
C ASN A 122 24.85 21.26 -22.27
N LYS A 123 24.51 19.98 -22.09
CA LYS A 123 23.24 19.54 -21.50
C LYS A 123 23.43 19.21 -20.02
N ILE A 124 22.50 19.66 -19.19
CA ILE A 124 22.45 19.36 -17.76
C ILE A 124 21.30 18.38 -17.54
N PHE A 125 21.55 17.36 -16.74
CA PHE A 125 20.55 16.39 -16.31
C PHE A 125 20.49 16.36 -14.79
N PHE A 126 19.28 16.40 -14.24
CA PHE A 126 19.01 16.20 -12.83
C PHE A 126 18.33 14.85 -12.61
N MET A 127 18.66 14.17 -11.51
CA MET A 127 18.08 12.88 -11.16
C MET A 127 18.04 12.73 -9.64
N SER A 128 16.95 12.20 -9.09
CA SER A 128 16.83 11.86 -7.67
C SER A 128 16.39 10.41 -7.51
N ASP A 129 16.95 9.72 -6.51
CA ASP A 129 16.53 8.39 -6.05
C ASP A 129 15.45 8.46 -4.95
N GLU A 130 15.20 9.66 -4.41
CA GLU A 130 14.19 9.92 -3.38
C GLU A 130 13.03 10.76 -3.93
N PRO A 131 11.78 10.48 -3.52
CA PRO A 131 10.63 11.32 -3.85
C PRO A 131 10.66 12.62 -3.02
N GLY A 132 10.22 13.72 -3.62
CA GLY A 132 10.23 15.02 -2.96
C GLY A 132 10.15 16.19 -3.93
N ILE A 133 10.30 17.39 -3.37
CA ILE A 133 10.43 18.63 -4.13
C ILE A 133 11.91 19.03 -4.12
N PHE A 134 12.51 19.09 -5.29
CA PHE A 134 13.92 19.43 -5.46
C PHE A 134 14.07 20.74 -6.20
N GLU A 135 14.84 21.65 -5.64
CA GLU A 135 15.14 22.94 -6.24
C GLU A 135 16.55 22.92 -6.81
N VAL A 136 16.72 23.47 -8.01
CA VAL A 136 18.01 23.60 -8.69
C VAL A 136 18.22 25.05 -9.11
N TYR A 137 19.38 25.61 -8.80
CA TYR A 137 19.82 26.92 -9.27
C TYR A 137 21.32 26.90 -9.59
N ALA A 138 21.79 27.86 -10.37
CA ALA A 138 23.19 28.04 -10.71
C ALA A 138 23.73 29.34 -10.09
N GLU A 139 24.95 29.30 -9.56
CA GLU A 139 25.64 30.44 -8.99
C GLU A 139 27.12 30.41 -9.37
N SER A 140 27.60 31.47 -10.02
CA SER A 140 29.00 31.60 -10.43
C SER A 140 29.39 33.08 -10.47
N SER A 141 30.60 33.41 -9.99
CA SER A 141 31.15 34.77 -10.04
C SER A 141 30.21 35.86 -9.48
N GLY A 142 29.42 35.52 -8.45
CA GLY A 142 28.46 36.44 -7.81
C GLY A 142 27.11 36.60 -8.54
N VAL A 143 26.91 35.91 -9.67
CA VAL A 143 25.65 35.91 -10.43
C VAL A 143 24.88 34.63 -10.12
N LYS A 144 23.63 34.79 -9.64
CA LYS A 144 22.69 33.72 -9.32
C LYS A 144 21.59 33.63 -10.37
N SER A 145 21.27 32.42 -10.84
CA SER A 145 20.17 32.16 -11.78
C SER A 145 18.80 32.15 -11.09
N ASN A 146 17.74 31.98 -11.88
CA ASN A 146 16.45 31.54 -11.35
C ASN A 146 16.52 30.12 -10.77
N THR A 147 15.58 29.83 -9.89
CA THR A 147 15.36 28.50 -9.31
C THR A 147 14.34 27.74 -10.14
N VAL A 148 14.62 26.47 -10.45
CA VAL A 148 13.66 25.53 -11.02
C VAL A 148 13.35 24.46 -9.97
N ALA A 149 12.07 24.13 -9.81
CA ALA A 149 11.60 23.15 -8.83
C ALA A 149 10.99 21.94 -9.53
N PHE A 150 11.41 20.74 -9.14
CA PHE A 150 10.94 19.48 -9.68
C PHE A 150 10.20 18.70 -8.60
N LYS A 151 9.00 18.22 -8.93
CA LYS A 151 8.27 17.28 -8.08
C LYS A 151 8.57 15.87 -8.57
N ILE A 152 9.16 15.05 -7.70
CA ILE A 152 9.52 13.66 -7.96
C ILE A 152 8.70 12.77 -7.03
N GLU A 153 8.09 11.73 -7.59
CA GLU A 153 7.31 10.74 -6.87
C GLU A 153 7.83 9.34 -7.22
N ASP A 154 7.75 8.39 -6.30
CA ASP A 154 8.00 6.98 -6.61
C ASP A 154 6.72 6.38 -7.20
N LYS A 155 6.58 6.46 -8.53
CA LYS A 155 5.36 6.03 -9.22
C LYS A 155 5.15 4.53 -9.05
N ALA A 156 6.23 3.75 -8.97
CA ALA A 156 6.18 2.31 -8.76
C ALA A 156 5.64 1.97 -7.36
N ALA A 157 6.13 2.63 -6.31
CA ALA A 157 5.61 2.45 -4.96
C ALA A 157 4.15 2.91 -4.84
N ILE A 158 3.78 4.04 -5.44
CA ILE A 158 2.39 4.53 -5.45
C ILE A 158 1.47 3.54 -6.19
N ALA A 159 1.89 3.02 -7.34
CA ALA A 159 1.14 2.03 -8.09
C ALA A 159 0.98 0.72 -7.30
N LYS A 160 2.05 0.26 -6.63
CA LYS A 160 2.02 -0.93 -5.79
C LYS A 160 1.10 -0.74 -4.58
N GLU A 161 1.21 0.37 -3.86
CA GLU A 161 0.33 0.67 -2.73
C GLU A 161 -1.14 0.74 -3.17
N LYS A 162 -1.42 1.35 -4.33
CA LYS A 162 -2.77 1.39 -4.89
C LYS A 162 -3.28 -0.02 -5.21
N SER A 163 -2.47 -0.85 -5.87
CA SER A 163 -2.80 -2.24 -6.18
C SER A 163 -3.05 -3.05 -4.90
N ASP A 164 -2.20 -2.92 -3.88
CA ASP A 164 -2.33 -3.63 -2.61
C ASP A 164 -3.61 -3.19 -1.86
N LYS A 165 -3.93 -1.90 -1.87
CA LYS A 165 -5.20 -1.37 -1.31
C LYS A 165 -6.42 -1.88 -2.08
N GLU A 166 -6.36 -1.94 -3.41
CA GLU A 166 -7.44 -2.48 -4.24
C GLU A 166 -7.64 -3.97 -4.01
N ALA A 167 -6.56 -4.75 -3.93
CA ALA A 167 -6.58 -6.17 -3.60
C ALA A 167 -7.13 -6.42 -2.18
N ALA A 168 -6.69 -5.63 -1.19
CA ALA A 168 -7.21 -5.71 0.18
C ALA A 168 -8.71 -5.38 0.25
N LYS A 169 -9.16 -4.36 -0.49
CA LYS A 169 -10.58 -4.00 -0.59
C LYS A 169 -11.40 -5.10 -1.26
N ALA A 170 -10.88 -5.72 -2.32
CA ALA A 170 -11.53 -6.83 -3.00
C ALA A 170 -11.67 -8.04 -2.05
N LYS A 171 -10.59 -8.43 -1.36
CA LYS A 171 -10.59 -9.52 -0.39
C LYS A 171 -11.58 -9.28 0.76
N LYS A 172 -11.60 -8.07 1.31
CA LYS A 172 -12.56 -7.70 2.37
C LYS A 172 -14.01 -7.79 1.89
N LYS A 173 -14.29 -7.36 0.66
CA LYS A 173 -15.64 -7.43 0.07
C LYS A 173 -16.07 -8.88 -0.18
N GLU A 174 -15.15 -9.73 -0.61
CA GLU A 174 -15.40 -11.17 -0.79
C GLU A 174 -15.67 -11.86 0.56
N GLU A 175 -14.88 -11.55 1.58
CA GLU A 175 -15.07 -12.09 2.93
C GLU A 175 -16.41 -11.63 3.55
N GLU A 176 -16.78 -10.36 3.40
CA GLU A 176 -18.09 -9.84 3.85
C GLU A 176 -19.26 -10.49 3.10
N ALA A 177 -19.12 -10.75 1.79
CA ALA A 177 -20.12 -11.46 1.02
C ALA A 177 -20.25 -12.94 1.45
N ALA A 178 -19.13 -13.61 1.75
CA ALA A 178 -19.12 -14.98 2.24
C ALA A 178 -19.76 -15.08 3.64
N GLN A 179 -19.43 -14.16 4.55
CA GLN A 179 -20.04 -14.09 5.88
C GLN A 179 -21.55 -13.87 5.81
N LYS A 180 -22.01 -12.95 4.96
CA LYS A 180 -23.44 -12.69 4.76
C LYS A 180 -24.18 -13.89 4.17
N ALA A 181 -23.57 -14.60 3.21
CA ALA A 181 -24.14 -15.81 2.64
C ALA A 181 -24.21 -16.96 3.65
N GLU A 182 -23.22 -17.07 4.54
CA GLU A 182 -23.22 -18.05 5.63
C GLU A 182 -24.27 -17.72 6.70
N GLU A 183 -24.41 -16.46 7.08
CA GLU A 183 -25.46 -16.00 8.01
C GLU A 183 -26.86 -16.28 7.45
N GLU A 184 -27.10 -16.00 6.16
CA GLU A 184 -28.38 -16.29 5.50
C GLU A 184 -28.68 -17.80 5.47
N ARG A 185 -27.66 -18.63 5.21
CA ARG A 185 -27.80 -20.10 5.25
C ARG A 185 -28.17 -20.59 6.64
N LEU A 186 -27.50 -20.08 7.68
CA LEU A 186 -27.78 -20.44 9.07
C LEU A 186 -29.18 -19.98 9.50
N ALA A 187 -29.61 -18.78 9.08
CA ALA A 187 -30.97 -18.29 9.34
C ALA A 187 -32.03 -19.15 8.63
N ALA A 188 -31.79 -19.54 7.38
CA ALA A 188 -32.69 -20.42 6.64
C ALA A 188 -32.77 -21.84 7.26
N GLU A 189 -31.66 -22.39 7.74
CA GLU A 189 -31.65 -23.68 8.44
C GLU A 189 -32.40 -23.60 9.78
N ALA A 190 -32.21 -22.52 10.56
CA ALA A 190 -32.93 -22.31 11.81
C ALA A 190 -34.44 -22.17 11.59
N GLN A 191 -34.86 -21.45 10.55
CA GLN A 191 -36.28 -21.36 10.17
C GLN A 191 -36.87 -22.71 9.78
N LYS A 192 -36.14 -23.53 9.02
CA LYS A 192 -36.58 -24.90 8.67
C LYS A 192 -36.74 -25.78 9.90
N LYS A 193 -35.78 -25.77 10.83
CA LYS A 193 -35.87 -26.53 12.08
C LYS A 193 -37.04 -26.07 12.96
N ALA A 194 -37.25 -24.77 13.08
CA ALA A 194 -38.38 -24.23 13.84
C ALA A 194 -39.74 -24.61 13.21
N GLU A 195 -39.82 -24.62 11.88
CA GLU A 195 -41.00 -25.07 11.14
C GLU A 195 -41.26 -26.57 11.34
N GLU A 196 -40.23 -27.41 11.21
CA GLU A 196 -40.33 -28.86 11.46
C GLU A 196 -40.76 -29.16 12.90
N GLU A 197 -40.21 -28.46 13.89
CA GLU A 197 -40.61 -28.61 15.30
C GLU A 197 -42.07 -28.18 15.53
N ARG A 198 -42.53 -27.10 14.88
CA ARG A 198 -43.94 -26.68 14.96
C ARG A 198 -44.87 -27.73 14.36
N ILE A 199 -44.53 -28.26 13.18
CA ILE A 199 -45.31 -29.33 12.52
C ILE A 199 -45.33 -30.59 13.39
N ALA A 200 -44.20 -30.99 13.98
CA ALA A 200 -44.14 -32.14 14.88
C ALA A 200 -44.98 -31.93 16.15
N THR A 201 -44.96 -30.72 16.73
CA THR A 201 -45.75 -30.36 17.90
C THR A 201 -47.25 -30.37 17.59
N GLU A 202 -47.65 -29.84 16.43
CA GLU A 202 -49.05 -29.81 15.98
C GLU A 202 -49.56 -31.24 15.69
N ALA A 203 -48.76 -32.08 15.04
CA ALA A 203 -49.10 -33.47 14.81
C ALA A 203 -49.24 -34.28 16.11
N ALA A 204 -48.36 -34.05 17.09
CA ALA A 204 -48.46 -34.67 18.41
C ALA A 204 -49.72 -34.23 19.16
N ALA A 205 -50.06 -32.94 19.09
CA ALA A 205 -51.29 -32.40 19.68
C ALA A 205 -52.56 -32.98 19.02
N GLN A 206 -52.58 -33.12 17.68
CA GLN A 206 -53.69 -33.77 16.98
C GLN A 206 -53.83 -35.25 17.36
N ALA A 207 -52.73 -36.01 17.41
CA ALA A 207 -52.75 -37.41 17.80
C ALA A 207 -53.23 -37.61 19.26
N GLU A 208 -52.84 -36.70 20.16
CA GLU A 208 -53.33 -36.66 21.53
C GLU A 208 -54.84 -36.42 21.59
N GLN A 209 -55.31 -35.42 20.83
CA GLN A 209 -56.73 -35.05 20.79
C GLN A 209 -57.60 -36.17 20.21
N GLU A 210 -57.11 -36.87 19.18
CA GLU A 210 -57.78 -38.03 18.59
C GLU A 210 -57.83 -39.22 19.56
N ARG A 211 -56.76 -39.45 20.34
CA ARG A 211 -56.76 -40.48 21.39
C ARG A 211 -57.79 -40.18 22.49
N ILE A 212 -57.84 -38.94 22.97
CA ILE A 212 -58.82 -38.52 23.98
C ILE A 212 -60.24 -38.67 23.43
N ALA A 213 -60.50 -38.30 22.17
CA ALA A 213 -61.81 -38.47 21.54
C ALA A 213 -62.22 -39.95 21.42
N ALA A 214 -61.28 -40.83 21.05
CA ALA A 214 -61.51 -42.27 20.98
C ALA A 214 -61.82 -42.88 22.37
N GLU A 215 -61.10 -42.46 23.41
CA GLU A 215 -61.33 -42.90 24.79
C GLU A 215 -62.72 -42.46 25.30
N GLN A 216 -63.12 -41.22 25.02
CA GLN A 216 -64.47 -40.73 25.35
C GLN A 216 -65.57 -41.50 24.60
N ALA A 217 -65.37 -41.83 23.33
CA ALA A 217 -66.32 -42.62 22.55
C ALA A 217 -66.46 -44.05 23.12
N GLN A 218 -65.37 -44.67 23.56
CA GLN A 218 -65.41 -45.99 24.22
C GLN A 218 -66.17 -45.92 25.55
N GLN A 219 -65.90 -44.93 26.39
CA GLN A 219 -66.64 -44.76 27.66
C GLN A 219 -68.14 -44.55 27.43
N GLN A 220 -68.54 -43.79 26.41
CA GLN A 220 -69.96 -43.63 26.06
C GLN A 220 -70.61 -44.94 25.55
N ALA A 221 -69.86 -45.77 24.81
CA ALA A 221 -70.35 -47.07 24.35
C ALA A 221 -70.52 -48.08 25.51
N GLU A 222 -69.66 -48.00 26.53
CA GLU A 222 -69.72 -48.88 27.71
C GLU A 222 -70.92 -48.55 28.62
N PHE A 223 -71.34 -47.28 28.70
CA PHE A 223 -72.59 -46.87 29.37
C PHE A 223 -73.87 -47.27 28.62
N GLN A 224 -73.78 -47.78 27.39
CA GLN A 224 -74.91 -48.32 26.61
C GLN A 224 -74.98 -49.86 26.64
N GLN A 225 -74.15 -50.54 27.44
CA GLN A 225 -74.33 -51.96 27.72
C GLN A 225 -75.75 -52.18 28.29
N PRO A 226 -76.55 -53.10 27.72
CA PRO A 226 -77.90 -53.34 28.21
C PRO A 226 -77.79 -53.75 29.67
N GLN A 227 -78.41 -52.99 30.57
CA GLN A 227 -78.47 -53.35 31.98
C GLN A 227 -79.24 -54.68 32.08
N GLU A 228 -78.51 -55.79 32.13
CA GLU A 228 -79.12 -57.11 32.17
C GLU A 228 -79.90 -57.26 33.48
N ASN A 229 -81.21 -57.42 33.36
CA ASN A 229 -82.08 -57.59 34.53
C ASN A 229 -81.73 -58.91 35.23
N MET A 230 -81.43 -58.82 36.53
CA MET A 230 -81.21 -59.98 37.38
C MET A 230 -82.54 -60.65 37.71
N VAL A 231 -82.59 -61.98 37.56
CA VAL A 231 -83.75 -62.81 37.86
C VAL A 231 -83.39 -63.84 38.93
N TRP A 232 -84.38 -64.25 39.71
CA TRP A 232 -84.27 -65.22 40.79
C TRP A 232 -84.60 -66.63 40.31
N ILE A 233 -83.74 -67.59 40.63
CA ILE A 233 -83.92 -69.01 40.32
C ILE A 233 -84.22 -69.80 41.59
N SER A 234 -85.23 -70.67 41.53
CA SER A 234 -85.54 -71.61 42.61
C SER A 234 -84.61 -72.82 42.58
N ALA A 235 -84.19 -73.34 43.73
CA ALA A 235 -83.33 -74.53 43.80
C ALA A 235 -83.90 -75.81 43.13
N THR A 236 -85.23 -75.92 42.98
CA THR A 236 -85.89 -77.14 42.50
C THR A 236 -86.76 -76.95 41.26
N GLY A 237 -86.85 -75.73 40.72
CA GLY A 237 -87.77 -75.38 39.64
C GLY A 237 -87.07 -74.99 38.34
N SER A 238 -87.73 -75.25 37.22
CA SER A 238 -87.23 -74.94 35.87
C SER A 238 -87.64 -73.56 35.37
N LYS A 239 -87.93 -72.61 36.27
CA LYS A 239 -88.38 -71.25 35.89
C LYS A 239 -87.62 -70.17 36.65
N TYR A 240 -87.42 -69.04 35.99
CA TYR A 240 -86.89 -67.81 36.59
C TYR A 240 -88.01 -66.86 37.03
N HIS A 241 -87.71 -66.04 38.03
CA HIS A 241 -88.67 -65.21 38.75
C HIS A 241 -88.16 -63.77 38.95
N SER A 242 -89.07 -62.79 39.04
CA SER A 242 -88.68 -61.38 39.21
C SER A 242 -88.28 -61.02 40.64
N TYR A 243 -88.62 -61.86 41.63
CA TYR A 243 -88.33 -61.65 43.05
C TYR A 243 -88.25 -62.99 43.80
N SER A 244 -87.54 -63.02 44.92
CA SER A 244 -87.12 -64.24 45.64
C SER A 244 -88.23 -65.02 46.37
N SER A 245 -89.47 -64.51 46.41
CA SER A 245 -90.60 -65.12 47.16
C SER A 245 -91.82 -65.42 46.28
N CYS A 246 -91.64 -65.59 44.96
CA CYS A 246 -92.75 -65.82 44.05
C CYS A 246 -93.34 -67.25 44.16
N GLY A 247 -94.63 -67.34 44.52
CA GLY A 247 -95.36 -68.61 44.57
C GLY A 247 -95.02 -69.43 45.82
N ASN A 248 -94.67 -70.70 45.63
CA ASN A 248 -94.23 -71.61 46.71
C ASN A 248 -92.70 -71.72 46.78
N MET A 249 -91.97 -70.78 46.18
CA MET A 249 -90.51 -70.74 46.23
C MET A 249 -90.03 -70.35 47.64
N ASN A 250 -88.95 -70.97 48.10
CA ASN A 250 -88.29 -70.59 49.36
C ASN A 250 -87.18 -69.56 49.07
N PRO A 251 -87.28 -68.32 49.60
CA PRO A 251 -86.27 -67.28 49.39
C PRO A 251 -84.89 -67.65 49.94
N ASP A 252 -84.80 -68.49 50.98
CA ASP A 252 -83.53 -68.87 51.60
C ASP A 252 -82.66 -69.76 50.68
N ASN A 253 -83.30 -70.42 49.70
CA ASN A 253 -82.63 -71.30 48.73
C ASN A 253 -82.65 -70.73 47.31
N ALA A 254 -83.05 -69.46 47.14
CA ALA A 254 -83.07 -68.80 45.84
C ALA A 254 -81.75 -68.05 45.59
N TYR A 255 -81.30 -68.02 44.34
CA TYR A 255 -80.12 -67.25 43.93
C TYR A 255 -80.44 -66.41 42.68
N GLN A 256 -79.60 -65.40 42.41
CA GLN A 256 -79.77 -64.49 41.28
C GLN A 256 -78.79 -64.83 40.16
N MET A 257 -79.25 -64.70 38.92
CA MET A 257 -78.42 -64.70 37.71
C MET A 257 -79.05 -63.77 36.66
N SER A 258 -78.34 -63.42 35.58
CA SER A 258 -78.92 -62.56 34.55
C SER A 258 -80.06 -63.28 33.82
N GLN A 259 -81.06 -62.52 33.34
CA GLN A 259 -82.17 -63.10 32.59
C GLN A 259 -81.69 -63.86 31.35
N SER A 260 -80.68 -63.33 30.65
CA SER A 260 -80.08 -63.96 29.45
C SER A 260 -79.43 -65.30 29.78
N GLU A 261 -78.70 -65.37 30.90
CA GLU A 261 -78.05 -66.60 31.35
C GLU A 261 -79.07 -67.63 31.88
N ALA A 262 -80.15 -67.18 32.54
CA ALA A 262 -81.25 -68.04 32.94
C ALA A 262 -81.96 -68.68 31.74
N GLU A 263 -82.25 -67.89 30.69
CA GLU A 263 -82.85 -68.38 29.45
C GLU A 263 -81.91 -69.33 28.71
N ALA A 264 -80.61 -69.03 28.64
CA ALA A 264 -79.59 -69.89 28.05
C ALA A 264 -79.41 -71.22 28.82
N SER A 265 -79.57 -71.18 30.14
CA SER A 265 -79.55 -72.37 31.02
C SER A 265 -80.86 -73.18 30.95
N GLY A 266 -81.83 -72.77 30.12
CA GLY A 266 -83.07 -73.48 29.88
C GLY A 266 -84.19 -73.21 30.89
N TYR A 267 -84.04 -72.21 31.75
CA TYR A 267 -85.10 -71.81 32.67
C TYR A 267 -86.18 -71.03 31.91
N GLY A 268 -87.44 -71.46 32.05
CA GLY A 268 -88.58 -70.77 31.45
C GLY A 268 -89.04 -69.56 32.28
N ARG A 269 -89.74 -68.62 31.66
CA ARG A 269 -90.33 -67.47 32.35
C ARG A 269 -91.47 -67.88 33.28
N CYS A 270 -91.44 -67.45 34.54
CA CYS A 270 -92.57 -67.64 35.45
C CYS A 270 -93.70 -66.65 35.14
N LYS A 271 -94.81 -67.15 34.57
CA LYS A 271 -96.01 -66.37 34.21
C LYS A 271 -96.69 -65.58 35.35
N LYS A 272 -96.28 -65.79 36.61
CA LYS A 272 -96.86 -65.11 37.78
C LYS A 272 -96.12 -63.83 38.16
N CYS A 273 -94.82 -63.74 37.88
CA CYS A 273 -93.98 -62.60 38.28
C CYS A 273 -93.26 -61.95 37.10
N HIS A 274 -93.47 -62.47 35.89
CA HIS A 274 -93.07 -61.89 34.62
C HIS A 274 -94.17 -62.18 33.61
#